data_AF-B2D1H1-F1
#
_entry.id   AF-B2D1H1-F1
#
_cell.length_a   1.000
_cell.length_b   1.000
_cell.length_c   1.000
_cell.angle_alpha   90.00
_cell.angle_beta   90.00
_cell.angle_gamma   90.00
#
_symmetry.space_group_name_H-M   'P 1'
#
loop_
_entity.id
_entity.type
_entity.pdbx_description
1 polymer ?
#
loop_
_entity_poly.entity_id
_entity_poly.type
_entity_poly.pdbx_seq_one_letter_code
_entity_poly.pdbx_strand_id
1 'polypeptide(L)'
;MEIESRLLPCGLHVIGEPPSAIEAVATLVNIASLDRPEDEIYSLPNILAQTVGRNIEDVYRGSDKGILADVELLRQITEASRGAITAFVERTTNNKGQVVDVTNKLSTMLGFGLSEPWVQHLSKTKFIRADREKLRTLFTFLGECLKLIVADNELGSLKLALEGSYVEPGPGGDPIRNPKVLPTGKNIHALDPQAIPTTAALKSAKIVVDRLLERQKVDNGGKYPETIALVLWGTDNIKTYGESLAQVLWMIGVRPVADTFGRVNRVEPVSLEELGRPRIDVVVNCSGVFRDLFINQMNLLDRAVKMVAELDEPEEINYVRKHAQEQARELGVSLREAATRVFSNASGSYSSNVNLAVENASWTDEKQLQDMYLSRKSFAFDCDAPGAGMREQRKTFELALATADATFQNLDSSEISLTDVSHYFDSDPT
;
A
#
# COMPACT_ATOMS: atom_id res chain seq x y z
N MET A 1 5.15 11.15 18.94
CA MET A 1 5.39 11.56 17.54
C MET A 1 4.38 10.92 16.61
N GLU A 2 4.27 9.59 16.52
CA GLU A 2 3.36 8.92 15.58
C GLU A 2 1.91 9.45 15.59
N ILE A 3 1.28 9.56 16.78
CA ILE A 3 -0.08 10.10 16.93
C ILE A 3 -0.18 11.56 16.44
N GLU A 4 0.80 12.40 16.79
CA GLU A 4 0.82 13.83 16.45
C GLU A 4 1.10 14.07 14.96
N SER A 5 1.81 13.15 14.29
CA SER A 5 2.17 13.26 12.89
C SER A 5 1.20 12.59 11.92
N ARG A 6 0.20 11.84 12.41
CA ARG A 6 -0.75 11.14 11.57
C ARG A 6 -1.58 12.15 10.77
N LEU A 7 -1.41 12.15 9.45
CA LEU A 7 -2.16 13.04 8.55
C LEU A 7 -3.51 12.39 8.24
N LEU A 8 -4.60 13.05 8.64
CA LEU A 8 -5.95 12.60 8.36
C LEU A 8 -6.88 13.82 8.15
N PRO A 9 -7.94 13.70 7.35
CA PRO A 9 -8.92 14.77 7.18
C PRO A 9 -9.72 14.97 8.48
N CYS A 10 -9.76 16.20 8.98
CA CYS A 10 -10.53 16.59 10.16
C CYS A 10 -11.76 17.44 9.77
N GLY A 11 -12.48 17.04 8.71
CA GLY A 11 -13.59 17.78 8.15
C GLY A 11 -14.23 17.06 6.97
N LEU A 12 -15.20 17.72 6.33
CA LEU A 12 -15.88 17.23 5.14
C LEU A 12 -15.51 18.09 3.94
N HIS A 13 -15.44 17.47 2.76
CA HIS A 13 -15.20 18.16 1.49
C HIS A 13 -16.49 18.82 0.96
N VAL A 14 -16.36 19.99 0.34
CA VAL A 14 -17.43 20.65 -0.42
C VAL A 14 -17.00 20.70 -1.89
N ILE A 15 -17.81 20.13 -2.77
CA ILE A 15 -17.49 20.05 -4.21
C ILE A 15 -17.31 21.46 -4.80
N GLY A 16 -16.16 21.70 -5.42
CA GLY A 16 -15.80 23.01 -5.99
C GLY A 16 -15.20 24.01 -4.99
N GLU A 17 -14.88 23.58 -3.77
CA GLU A 17 -14.14 24.39 -2.80
C GLU A 17 -12.76 23.75 -2.56
N PRO A 18 -11.73 24.05 -3.38
CA PRO A 18 -10.39 23.50 -3.18
C PRO A 18 -9.75 24.02 -1.90
N PRO A 19 -8.79 23.28 -1.31
CA PRO A 19 -8.04 23.76 -0.16
C PRO A 19 -7.23 25.01 -0.52
N SER A 20 -7.07 25.89 0.46
CA SER A 20 -6.10 26.97 0.36
C SER A 20 -4.66 26.40 0.34
N ALA A 21 -3.72 27.18 -0.18
CA ALA A 21 -2.33 26.76 -0.24
C ALA A 21 -1.74 26.44 1.15
N ILE A 22 -2.18 27.13 2.21
CA ILE A 22 -1.70 26.88 3.57
C ILE A 22 -2.22 25.55 4.12
N GLU A 23 -3.46 25.17 3.78
CA GLU A 23 -4.05 23.87 4.15
C GLU A 23 -3.34 22.71 3.42
N ALA A 24 -2.80 22.97 2.21
CA ALA A 24 -2.04 21.99 1.43
C ALA A 24 -0.64 21.66 2.00
N VAL A 25 -0.13 22.44 2.97
CA VAL A 25 1.22 22.23 3.53
C VAL A 25 1.39 20.82 4.08
N ALA A 26 0.43 20.32 4.85
CA ALA A 26 0.55 19.01 5.50
C ALA A 26 0.59 17.87 4.46
N THR A 27 -0.19 17.98 3.39
CA THR A 27 -0.15 17.06 2.24
C THR A 27 1.20 17.12 1.54
N LEU A 28 1.72 18.33 1.27
CA LEU A 28 3.04 18.50 0.65
C LEU A 28 4.19 17.94 1.50
N VAL A 29 4.10 18.06 2.83
CA VAL A 29 5.08 17.44 3.75
C VAL A 29 5.16 15.93 3.56
N ASN A 30 4.02 15.27 3.40
CA ASN A 30 3.99 13.83 3.17
C ASN A 30 4.43 13.47 1.74
N ILE A 31 4.05 14.24 0.72
CA ILE A 31 4.54 14.06 -0.66
C ILE A 31 6.07 14.16 -0.70
N ALA A 32 6.64 15.11 0.04
CA ALA A 32 8.08 15.35 0.14
C ALA A 32 8.82 14.29 0.96
N SER A 33 8.10 13.42 1.68
CA SER A 33 8.69 12.39 2.55
C SER A 33 8.92 11.05 1.83
N LEU A 34 8.62 10.97 0.53
CA LEU A 34 8.78 9.77 -0.29
C LEU A 34 9.87 9.97 -1.35
N ASP A 35 10.79 9.01 -1.45
CA ASP A 35 11.75 8.94 -2.56
C ASP A 35 11.02 8.54 -3.85
N ARG A 36 11.36 9.17 -4.99
CA ARG A 36 10.81 8.88 -6.32
C ARG A 36 11.97 8.66 -7.29
N PRO A 37 12.59 7.46 -7.26
CA PRO A 37 13.83 7.20 -8.00
C PRO A 37 13.66 7.31 -9.52
N GLU A 38 12.48 7.03 -10.05
CA GLU A 38 12.14 7.16 -11.48
C GLU A 38 12.26 8.59 -12.01
N ASP A 39 12.10 9.59 -11.14
CA ASP A 39 12.18 11.02 -11.45
C ASP A 39 13.46 11.66 -10.87
N GLU A 40 14.38 10.86 -10.32
CA GLU A 40 15.58 11.31 -9.60
C GLU A 40 15.29 12.26 -8.42
N ILE A 41 14.11 12.15 -7.80
CA ILE A 41 13.70 12.96 -6.66
C ILE A 41 13.95 12.19 -5.37
N TYR A 42 14.72 12.80 -4.46
CA TYR A 42 14.97 12.29 -3.12
C TYR A 42 14.05 12.99 -2.12
N SER A 43 13.52 12.24 -1.16
CA SER A 43 12.70 12.75 -0.08
C SER A 43 13.48 13.73 0.79
N LEU A 44 12.77 14.73 1.32
CA LEU A 44 13.35 15.71 2.23
C LEU A 44 13.98 15.04 3.46
N PRO A 45 13.33 14.07 4.15
CA PRO A 45 13.97 13.35 5.25
C PRO A 45 15.29 12.68 4.86
N ASN A 46 15.38 12.06 3.68
CA ASN A 46 16.61 11.43 3.20
C ASN A 46 17.72 12.46 2.95
N ILE A 47 17.41 13.58 2.28
CA ILE A 47 18.36 14.68 2.06
C ILE A 47 18.87 15.24 3.40
N LEU A 48 17.98 15.45 4.37
CA LEU A 48 18.33 15.99 5.69
C LEU A 48 19.17 14.99 6.51
N ALA A 49 18.83 13.70 6.48
CA ALA A 49 19.61 12.65 7.15
C ALA A 49 21.04 12.54 6.60
N GLN A 50 21.20 12.57 5.27
CA GLN A 50 22.51 12.54 4.60
C GLN A 50 23.41 13.71 5.02
N THR A 51 22.80 14.88 5.30
CA THR A 51 23.53 16.09 5.75
C THR A 51 24.28 15.88 7.07
N VAL A 52 23.78 14.98 7.93
CA VAL A 52 24.39 14.63 9.21
C VAL A 52 25.10 13.27 9.17
N GLY A 53 25.38 12.75 7.96
CA GLY A 53 26.08 11.47 7.77
C GLY A 53 25.27 10.25 8.18
N ARG A 54 23.94 10.33 8.15
CA ARG A 54 23.02 9.24 8.52
C ARG A 54 22.22 8.77 7.31
N ASN A 55 21.86 7.48 7.31
CA ASN A 55 20.83 6.93 6.43
C ASN A 55 19.47 7.06 7.13
N ILE A 56 18.44 7.52 6.41
CA ILE A 56 17.11 7.73 6.99
C ILE A 56 16.46 6.41 7.46
N GLU A 57 16.71 5.28 6.79
CA GLU A 57 16.19 3.97 7.22
C GLU A 57 16.76 3.53 8.57
N ASP A 58 18.05 3.80 8.82
CA ASP A 58 18.68 3.51 10.12
C ASP A 58 18.07 4.37 11.23
N VAL A 59 17.74 5.63 10.91
CA VAL A 59 17.06 6.53 11.86
C VAL A 59 15.65 6.00 12.17
N TYR A 60 14.90 5.55 11.17
CA TYR A 60 13.59 4.91 11.40
C TYR A 60 13.72 3.65 12.27
N ARG A 61 14.64 2.74 11.93
CA ARG A 61 14.88 1.50 12.72
C ARG A 61 15.33 1.80 14.15
N GLY A 62 16.17 2.82 14.35
CA GLY A 62 16.61 3.25 15.67
C GLY A 62 15.48 3.88 16.49
N SER A 63 14.62 4.67 15.83
CA SER A 63 13.41 5.23 16.44
C SER A 63 12.42 4.13 16.85
N ASP A 64 12.17 3.13 16.00
CA ASP A 64 11.32 1.97 16.31
C ASP A 64 11.81 1.20 17.55
N LYS A 65 13.13 1.16 17.76
CA LYS A 65 13.78 0.55 18.94
C LYS A 65 13.83 1.46 20.17
N GLY A 66 13.31 2.70 20.08
CA GLY A 66 13.33 3.67 21.18
C GLY A 66 14.71 4.25 21.49
N ILE A 67 15.67 4.21 20.55
CA ILE A 67 16.98 4.81 20.73
C ILE A 67 16.82 6.33 20.76
N LEU A 68 16.97 6.95 21.93
CA LEU A 68 16.66 8.37 22.17
C LEU A 68 17.31 9.31 21.14
N ALA A 69 18.57 9.07 20.77
CA ALA A 69 19.28 9.89 19.79
C ALA A 69 18.63 9.85 18.39
N ASP A 70 18.08 8.70 17.98
CA ASP A 70 17.43 8.52 16.69
C ASP A 70 15.98 9.02 16.71
N VAL A 71 15.26 8.83 17.82
CA VAL A 71 13.93 9.44 18.04
C VAL A 71 14.02 10.96 17.95
N GLU A 72 15.01 11.55 18.62
CA GLU A 72 15.23 12.99 18.62
C GLU A 72 15.71 13.51 17.25
N LEU A 73 16.57 12.76 16.56
CA LEU A 73 16.97 13.10 15.20
C LEU A 73 15.78 13.06 14.23
N LEU A 74 14.92 12.05 14.32
CA LEU A 74 13.72 11.92 13.51
C LEU A 74 12.76 13.09 13.75
N ARG A 75 12.56 13.49 15.02
CA ARG A 75 11.79 14.69 15.38
C ARG A 75 12.36 15.94 14.71
N GLN A 76 13.67 16.17 14.80
CA GLN A 76 14.34 17.32 14.19
C GLN A 76 14.24 17.34 12.66
N ILE A 77 14.37 16.18 12.01
CA ILE A 77 14.17 16.03 10.56
C ILE A 77 12.72 16.39 10.19
N THR A 78 11.75 15.89 10.97
CA THR A 78 10.32 16.15 10.76
C THR A 78 9.98 17.65 10.89
N GLU A 79 10.49 18.31 11.94
CA GLU A 79 10.29 19.74 12.17
C GLU A 79 10.94 20.61 11.09
N ALA A 80 12.18 20.28 10.70
CA ALA A 80 12.87 20.98 9.61
C ALA A 80 12.15 20.79 8.27
N SER A 81 11.58 19.61 8.02
CA SER A 81 10.82 19.32 6.80
C SER A 81 9.54 20.14 6.74
N ARG A 82 8.74 20.12 7.83
CA ARG A 82 7.55 20.96 7.98
C ARG A 82 7.87 22.44 7.77
N GLY A 83 8.87 22.95 8.48
CA GLY A 83 9.24 24.37 8.42
C GLY A 83 9.78 24.82 7.06
N ALA A 84 10.56 23.98 6.37
CA ALA A 84 11.05 24.29 5.02
C ALA A 84 9.91 24.34 3.98
N ILE A 85 8.93 23.44 4.09
CA ILE A 85 7.76 23.38 3.19
C ILE A 85 6.79 24.51 3.49
N THR A 86 6.54 24.84 4.76
CA THR A 86 5.75 26.03 5.13
C THR A 86 6.37 27.31 4.56
N ALA A 87 7.68 27.51 4.74
CA ALA A 87 8.39 28.68 4.22
C ALA A 87 8.31 28.78 2.68
N PHE A 88 8.31 27.63 2.00
CA PHE A 88 8.10 27.56 0.56
C PHE A 88 6.69 28.00 0.15
N VAL A 89 5.66 27.43 0.80
CA VAL A 89 4.26 27.74 0.49
C VAL A 89 3.94 29.20 0.77
N GLU A 90 4.32 29.74 1.93
CA GLU A 90 4.08 31.14 2.33
C GLU A 90 4.65 32.16 1.34
N ARG A 91 5.77 31.84 0.68
CA ARG A 91 6.40 32.74 -0.31
C ARG A 91 5.82 32.59 -1.71
N THR A 92 5.16 31.46 -1.96
CA THR A 92 4.53 31.12 -3.23
C THR A 92 3.07 31.61 -3.29
N THR A 93 2.48 31.98 -2.16
CA THR A 93 1.15 32.58 -2.07
C THR A 93 1.18 34.11 -2.16
N ASN A 94 0.07 34.73 -2.54
CA ASN A 94 -0.16 36.17 -2.38
C ASN A 94 -0.92 36.47 -1.08
N ASN A 95 -1.17 37.76 -0.82
CA ASN A 95 -1.94 38.24 0.34
C ASN A 95 -3.39 37.72 0.41
N LYS A 96 -3.88 37.03 -0.63
CA LYS A 96 -5.20 36.39 -0.68
C LYS A 96 -5.12 34.85 -0.54
N GLY A 97 -3.94 34.30 -0.22
CA GLY A 97 -3.72 32.85 -0.06
C GLY A 97 -3.71 32.07 -1.37
N GLN A 98 -3.78 32.75 -2.53
CA GLN A 98 -3.76 32.12 -3.84
C GLN A 98 -2.32 31.84 -4.27
N VAL A 99 -2.10 30.70 -4.91
CA VAL A 99 -0.81 30.37 -5.52
C VAL A 99 -0.58 31.31 -6.70
N VAL A 100 0.48 32.13 -6.63
CA VAL A 100 0.79 33.08 -7.72
C VAL A 100 2.08 32.70 -8.39
N ASP A 101 1.94 32.27 -9.64
CA ASP A 101 2.99 32.11 -10.65
C ASP A 101 4.26 31.43 -10.12
N VAL A 102 4.09 30.20 -9.63
CA VAL A 102 5.16 29.35 -9.08
C VAL A 102 6.33 29.21 -10.05
N THR A 103 6.04 29.08 -11.35
CA THR A 103 7.03 28.84 -12.41
C THR A 103 7.88 30.08 -12.68
N ASN A 104 7.28 31.28 -12.79
CA ASN A 104 8.04 32.53 -12.94
C ASN A 104 8.75 32.95 -11.65
N LYS A 105 8.18 32.66 -10.47
CA LYS A 105 8.84 32.92 -9.18
C LYS A 105 9.99 31.95 -8.91
N LEU A 106 9.86 30.65 -9.23
CA LEU A 106 10.98 29.71 -9.14
C LEU A 106 12.08 30.10 -10.13
N SER A 107 11.73 30.44 -11.39
CA SER A 107 12.74 30.87 -12.37
C SER A 107 13.42 32.19 -11.99
N THR A 108 12.70 33.15 -11.41
CA THR A 108 13.32 34.37 -10.85
C THR A 108 14.11 34.12 -9.56
N MET A 109 13.73 33.16 -8.72
CA MET A 109 14.52 32.71 -7.57
C MET A 109 15.79 31.94 -7.97
N LEU A 110 15.74 31.21 -9.08
CA LEU A 110 16.87 30.47 -9.66
C LEU A 110 17.83 31.40 -10.44
N GLY A 111 17.31 32.48 -11.05
CA GLY A 111 18.06 33.37 -11.95
C GLY A 111 18.59 34.67 -11.34
N PHE A 112 18.01 35.18 -10.26
CA PHE A 112 18.49 36.37 -9.53
C PHE A 112 18.73 35.98 -8.06
N GLY A 113 19.84 36.43 -7.46
CA GLY A 113 20.34 36.04 -6.12
C GLY A 113 19.46 36.31 -4.89
N LEU A 114 18.15 36.13 -5.00
CA LEU A 114 17.20 35.96 -3.90
C LEU A 114 17.44 34.58 -3.28
N SER A 115 17.56 34.53 -1.96
CA SER A 115 17.80 33.27 -1.26
C SER A 115 16.52 32.43 -1.17
N GLU A 116 16.62 31.20 -1.67
CA GLU A 116 15.57 30.17 -1.66
C GLU A 116 14.98 30.01 -0.25
N PRO A 117 13.65 30.13 -0.05
CA PRO A 117 13.05 30.20 1.28
C PRO A 117 13.29 28.93 2.12
N TRP A 118 13.26 27.76 1.49
CA TRP A 118 13.57 26.49 2.16
C TRP A 118 15.04 26.45 2.61
N VAL A 119 15.99 26.95 1.82
CA VAL A 119 17.41 27.05 2.22
C VAL A 119 17.60 28.07 3.34
N GLN A 120 16.91 29.22 3.29
CA GLN A 120 16.93 30.19 4.39
C GLN A 120 16.41 29.55 5.70
N HIS A 121 15.34 28.76 5.63
CA HIS A 121 14.82 28.04 6.79
C HIS A 121 15.85 27.03 7.32
N LEU A 122 16.34 26.14 6.44
CA LEU A 122 17.31 25.10 6.80
C LEU A 122 18.64 25.67 7.33
N SER A 123 19.03 26.88 6.93
CA SER A 123 20.23 27.55 7.44
C SER A 123 20.19 27.86 8.95
N LYS A 124 18.99 27.91 9.54
CA LYS A 124 18.78 28.09 10.98
C LYS A 124 18.76 26.75 11.74
N THR A 125 18.90 25.65 11.03
CA THR A 125 18.87 24.29 11.57
C THR A 125 20.26 23.63 11.44
N LYS A 126 20.42 22.43 11.99
CA LYS A 126 21.64 21.63 11.78
C LYS A 126 21.83 21.13 10.34
N PHE A 127 20.80 21.25 9.50
CA PHE A 127 20.80 20.77 8.11
C PHE A 127 21.25 21.84 7.09
N ILE A 128 21.99 22.87 7.53
CA ILE A 128 22.48 23.97 6.67
C ILE A 128 23.30 23.52 5.45
N ARG A 129 23.90 22.32 5.50
CA ARG A 129 24.70 21.73 4.42
C ARG A 129 23.92 20.76 3.52
N ALA A 130 22.58 20.77 3.59
CA ALA A 130 21.75 19.96 2.71
C ALA A 130 22.06 20.24 1.24
N ASP A 131 22.04 19.17 0.43
CA ASP A 131 22.37 19.22 -0.99
C ASP A 131 21.41 20.13 -1.74
N ARG A 132 21.92 21.27 -2.24
CA ARG A 132 21.10 22.31 -2.87
C ARG A 132 20.50 21.86 -4.19
N GLU A 133 21.19 21.02 -4.96
CA GLU A 133 20.69 20.53 -6.24
C GLU A 133 19.50 19.59 -6.00
N LYS A 134 19.65 18.63 -5.07
CA LYS A 134 18.54 17.74 -4.69
C LYS A 134 17.34 18.51 -4.12
N LEU A 135 17.59 19.53 -3.29
CA LEU A 135 16.53 20.39 -2.77
C LEU A 135 15.82 21.14 -3.90
N ARG A 136 16.53 21.72 -4.86
CA ARG A 136 15.90 22.42 -6.00
C ARG A 136 15.00 21.51 -6.82
N THR A 137 15.46 20.30 -7.13
CA THR A 137 14.66 19.30 -7.86
C THR A 137 13.38 18.98 -7.07
N LEU A 138 13.52 18.67 -5.78
CA LEU A 138 12.37 18.37 -4.91
C LEU A 138 11.38 19.54 -4.82
N PHE A 139 11.84 20.75 -4.51
CA PHE A 139 10.95 21.90 -4.31
C PHE A 139 10.31 22.39 -5.62
N THR A 140 10.95 22.15 -6.78
CA THR A 140 10.32 22.36 -8.09
C THR A 140 9.14 21.41 -8.27
N PHE A 141 9.34 20.12 -7.98
CA PHE A 141 8.28 19.12 -8.02
C PHE A 141 7.13 19.43 -7.04
N LEU A 142 7.45 19.85 -5.80
CA LEU A 142 6.45 20.27 -4.82
C LEU A 142 5.67 21.49 -5.28
N GLY A 143 6.30 22.40 -6.03
CA GLY A 143 5.63 23.54 -6.65
C GLY A 143 4.58 23.14 -7.69
N GLU A 144 4.87 22.14 -8.52
CA GLU A 144 3.88 21.58 -9.44
C GLU A 144 2.77 20.86 -8.68
N CYS A 145 3.10 20.05 -7.66
CA CYS A 145 2.09 19.40 -6.82
C CYS A 145 1.15 20.42 -6.16
N LEU A 146 1.70 21.51 -5.61
CA LEU A 146 0.90 22.57 -4.98
C LEU A 146 -0.13 23.16 -5.95
N LYS A 147 0.25 23.41 -7.21
CA LYS A 147 -0.70 23.90 -8.24
C LYS A 147 -1.86 22.92 -8.46
N LEU A 148 -1.56 21.62 -8.50
CA LEU A 148 -2.56 20.60 -8.74
C LEU A 148 -3.48 20.40 -7.52
N ILE A 149 -2.95 20.51 -6.29
CA ILE A 149 -3.73 20.40 -5.05
C ILE A 149 -4.79 21.50 -4.94
N VAL A 150 -4.43 22.74 -5.30
CA VAL A 150 -5.33 23.91 -5.15
C VAL A 150 -6.18 24.19 -6.40
N ALA A 151 -6.16 23.30 -7.40
CA ALA A 151 -6.90 23.49 -8.63
C ALA A 151 -8.41 23.30 -8.41
N ASP A 152 -9.21 24.16 -9.03
CA ASP A 152 -10.67 24.12 -8.95
C ASP A 152 -11.28 23.62 -10.27
N ASN A 153 -11.38 22.30 -10.40
CA ASN A 153 -11.82 21.66 -11.65
C ASN A 153 -13.14 20.88 -11.51
N GLU A 154 -13.63 20.66 -10.27
CA GLU A 154 -14.69 19.69 -9.99
C GLU A 154 -16.02 20.08 -10.63
N LEU A 155 -16.50 21.31 -10.36
CA LEU A 155 -17.76 21.81 -10.94
C LEU A 155 -17.65 22.04 -12.45
N GLY A 156 -16.47 22.46 -12.93
CA GLY A 156 -16.20 22.60 -14.36
C GLY A 156 -16.35 21.28 -15.10
N SER A 157 -15.88 20.19 -14.50
CA SER A 157 -15.92 18.85 -15.11
C SER A 157 -17.31 18.23 -15.07
N LEU A 158 -18.09 18.48 -14.00
CA LEU A 158 -19.50 18.13 -13.96
C LEU A 158 -20.29 18.83 -15.07
N LYS A 159 -20.03 20.13 -15.30
CA LYS A 159 -20.65 20.88 -16.40
C LYS A 159 -20.33 20.24 -17.75
N LEU A 160 -19.06 19.91 -18.02
CA LEU A 160 -18.65 19.23 -19.26
C LEU A 160 -19.42 17.91 -19.47
N ALA A 161 -19.56 17.09 -18.42
CA ALA A 161 -20.31 15.84 -18.49
C ALA A 161 -21.80 16.07 -18.85
N LEU A 162 -22.44 17.05 -18.21
CA LEU A 162 -23.85 17.39 -18.47
C LEU A 162 -24.09 17.97 -19.87
N GLU A 163 -23.07 18.61 -20.45
CA GLU A 163 -23.07 19.08 -21.84
C GLU A 163 -22.81 17.94 -22.86
N GLY A 164 -22.65 16.70 -22.40
CA GLY A 164 -22.31 15.55 -23.24
C GLY A 164 -20.90 15.62 -23.82
N SER A 165 -20.01 16.40 -23.20
CA SER A 165 -18.62 16.57 -23.62
C SER A 165 -17.69 15.52 -22.97
N TYR A 166 -16.48 15.40 -23.53
CA TYR A 166 -15.46 14.50 -23.00
C TYR A 166 -14.84 15.03 -21.70
N VAL A 167 -14.99 14.29 -20.61
CA VAL A 167 -14.28 14.53 -19.34
C VAL A 167 -12.95 13.80 -19.37
N GLU A 168 -11.86 14.53 -19.11
CA GLU A 168 -10.50 13.99 -19.15
C GLU A 168 -10.34 12.82 -18.15
N PRO A 169 -9.80 11.66 -18.58
CA PRO A 169 -9.53 10.55 -17.68
C PRO A 169 -8.27 10.79 -16.86
N GLY A 170 -8.19 10.16 -15.69
CA GLY A 170 -6.99 10.17 -14.87
C GLY A 170 -6.93 9.00 -13.90
N PRO A 171 -5.74 8.71 -13.33
CA PRO A 171 -5.63 7.66 -12.33
C PRO A 171 -6.35 8.08 -11.04
N GLY A 172 -7.14 7.17 -10.45
CA GLY A 172 -7.55 7.25 -9.05
C GLY A 172 -6.44 6.71 -8.13
N GLY A 173 -6.43 7.11 -6.87
CA GLY A 173 -5.47 6.58 -5.89
C GLY A 173 -5.18 7.54 -4.75
N ASP A 174 -4.03 7.36 -4.12
CA ASP A 174 -3.53 8.19 -3.03
C ASP A 174 -2.68 9.34 -3.61
N PRO A 175 -3.06 10.61 -3.39
CA PRO A 175 -2.34 11.76 -3.96
C PRO A 175 -0.96 12.01 -3.33
N ILE A 176 -0.70 11.47 -2.14
CA ILE A 176 0.62 11.56 -1.48
C ILE A 176 1.60 10.61 -2.17
N ARG A 177 1.20 9.36 -2.38
CA ARG A 177 2.01 8.35 -3.07
C ARG A 177 2.11 8.66 -4.56
N ASN A 178 1.01 9.03 -5.22
CA ASN A 178 0.96 9.35 -6.64
C ASN A 178 0.29 10.72 -6.90
N PRO A 179 1.06 11.82 -6.96
CA PRO A 179 0.52 13.15 -7.27
C PRO A 179 -0.14 13.27 -8.65
N LYS A 180 0.03 12.30 -9.57
CA LYS A 180 -0.68 12.28 -10.87
C LYS A 180 -2.19 12.06 -10.74
N VAL A 181 -2.66 11.67 -9.55
CA VAL A 181 -4.10 11.64 -9.20
C VAL A 181 -4.70 13.05 -9.20
N LEU A 182 -3.86 14.08 -9.01
CA LEU A 182 -4.25 15.48 -9.05
C LEU A 182 -4.08 16.07 -10.46
N PRO A 183 -4.86 17.10 -10.84
CA PRO A 183 -5.95 17.70 -10.07
C PRO A 183 -7.21 16.80 -10.09
N THR A 184 -8.15 17.07 -9.17
CA THR A 184 -9.48 16.44 -9.17
C THR A 184 -10.34 16.94 -10.35
N GLY A 185 -11.57 16.42 -10.49
CA GLY A 185 -12.44 16.70 -11.64
C GLY A 185 -12.19 15.80 -12.86
N LYS A 186 -11.38 14.75 -12.74
CA LYS A 186 -11.16 13.78 -13.83
C LYS A 186 -12.11 12.60 -13.76
N ASN A 187 -12.34 11.94 -14.88
CA ASN A 187 -12.99 10.63 -14.92
C ASN A 187 -12.00 9.56 -14.48
N ILE A 188 -12.02 9.22 -13.18
CA ILE A 188 -11.00 8.37 -12.58
C ILE A 188 -11.07 6.92 -13.07
N HIS A 189 -9.91 6.31 -13.24
CA HIS A 189 -9.75 4.88 -13.52
C HIS A 189 -8.76 4.22 -12.56
N ALA A 190 -8.79 2.89 -12.48
CA ALA A 190 -7.79 2.10 -11.78
C ALA A 190 -6.47 2.03 -12.61
N LEU A 191 -5.91 0.85 -12.77
CA LEU A 191 -4.70 0.61 -13.55
C LEU A 191 -4.82 -0.67 -14.37
N ASP A 192 -3.91 -0.88 -15.32
CA ASP A 192 -3.80 -2.16 -16.02
C ASP A 192 -3.44 -3.26 -15.01
N PRO A 193 -4.29 -4.28 -14.81
CA PRO A 193 -4.04 -5.31 -13.83
C PRO A 193 -2.79 -6.15 -14.11
N GLN A 194 -2.18 -6.06 -15.30
CA GLN A 194 -0.90 -6.70 -15.63
C GLN A 194 0.33 -5.84 -15.30
N ALA A 195 0.15 -4.58 -14.92
CA ALA A 195 1.25 -3.68 -14.56
C ALA A 195 1.71 -3.83 -13.09
N ILE A 196 1.06 -4.71 -12.31
CA ILE A 196 1.35 -4.94 -10.89
C ILE A 196 1.72 -6.41 -10.61
N PRO A 197 2.54 -6.69 -9.59
CA PRO A 197 3.29 -5.75 -8.77
C PRO A 197 4.46 -5.09 -9.51
N THR A 198 4.73 -3.82 -9.23
CA THR A 198 5.92 -3.13 -9.75
C THR A 198 7.20 -3.57 -9.01
N THR A 199 8.37 -3.30 -9.60
CA THR A 199 9.66 -3.55 -8.92
C THR A 199 9.80 -2.76 -7.61
N ALA A 200 9.24 -1.55 -7.54
CA ALA A 200 9.21 -0.76 -6.32
C ALA A 200 8.31 -1.41 -5.26
N ALA A 201 7.11 -1.86 -5.66
CA ALA A 201 6.19 -2.57 -4.78
C ALA A 201 6.81 -3.85 -4.19
N LEU A 202 7.59 -4.61 -4.99
CA LEU A 202 8.31 -5.79 -4.51
C LEU A 202 9.36 -5.47 -3.45
N LYS A 203 10.12 -4.38 -3.63
CA LYS A 203 11.10 -3.94 -2.63
C LYS A 203 10.43 -3.53 -1.32
N SER A 204 9.33 -2.77 -1.40
CA SER A 204 8.52 -2.39 -0.22
C SER A 204 7.95 -3.63 0.47
N ALA A 205 7.34 -4.53 -0.30
CA ALA A 205 6.75 -5.76 0.20
C ALA A 205 7.72 -6.63 0.99
N LYS A 206 8.97 -6.78 0.50
CA LYS A 206 10.01 -7.51 1.22
C LYS A 206 10.26 -6.93 2.61
N ILE A 207 10.37 -5.61 2.73
CA ILE A 207 10.59 -4.94 4.02
C ILE A 207 9.41 -5.19 4.97
N VAL A 208 8.18 -5.11 4.48
CA VAL A 208 6.97 -5.32 5.29
C VAL A 208 6.89 -6.77 5.78
N VAL A 209 7.09 -7.75 4.91
CA VAL A 209 7.07 -9.18 5.28
C VAL A 209 8.20 -9.50 6.27
N ASP A 210 9.41 -9.01 6.02
CA ASP A 210 10.54 -9.27 6.91
C ASP A 210 10.28 -8.67 8.31
N ARG A 211 9.68 -7.47 8.40
CA ARG A 211 9.25 -6.87 9.68
C ARG A 211 8.12 -7.65 10.36
N LEU A 212 7.12 -8.10 9.61
CA LEU A 212 6.01 -8.92 10.13
C LEU A 212 6.55 -10.23 10.73
N LEU A 213 7.40 -10.93 10.00
CA LEU A 213 8.00 -12.18 10.45
C LEU A 213 8.98 -11.96 11.61
N GLU A 214 9.78 -10.89 11.61
CA GLU A 214 10.65 -10.53 12.73
C GLU A 214 9.82 -10.30 14.00
N ARG A 215 8.73 -9.53 13.90
CA ARG A 215 7.83 -9.29 15.02
C ARG A 215 7.18 -10.56 15.53
N GLN A 216 6.60 -11.36 14.64
CA GLN A 216 5.96 -12.62 15.01
C GLN A 216 6.94 -13.60 15.64
N LYS A 217 8.18 -13.64 15.15
CA LYS A 217 9.25 -14.47 15.71
C LYS A 217 9.63 -14.05 17.12
N VAL A 218 9.67 -12.76 17.42
CA VAL A 218 9.90 -12.25 18.78
C VAL A 218 8.75 -12.65 19.70
N ASP A 219 7.51 -12.49 19.26
CA ASP A 219 6.32 -12.76 20.07
C ASP A 219 6.07 -14.27 20.26
N ASN A 220 6.62 -15.14 19.38
CA ASN A 220 6.42 -16.59 19.39
C ASN A 220 7.71 -17.40 19.69
N GLY A 221 8.55 -16.91 20.60
CA GLY A 221 9.68 -17.68 21.16
C GLY A 221 10.77 -18.04 20.15
N GLY A 222 10.97 -17.21 19.12
CA GLY A 222 11.99 -17.40 18.11
C GLY A 222 11.56 -18.25 16.91
N LYS A 223 10.28 -18.65 16.80
CA LYS A 223 9.76 -19.47 15.71
C LYS A 223 9.03 -18.63 14.66
N TYR A 224 9.15 -19.01 13.39
CA TYR A 224 8.32 -18.43 12.33
C TYR A 224 6.87 -18.91 12.47
N PRO A 225 5.86 -18.10 12.09
CA PRO A 225 4.51 -18.62 11.86
C PRO A 225 4.54 -19.62 10.71
N GLU A 226 3.76 -20.70 10.80
CA GLU A 226 3.64 -21.66 9.71
C GLU A 226 2.66 -21.15 8.64
N THR A 227 1.54 -20.55 9.04
CA THR A 227 0.55 -19.94 8.14
C THR A 227 0.17 -18.52 8.54
N ILE A 228 0.00 -17.64 7.54
CA ILE A 228 -0.56 -16.29 7.70
C ILE A 228 -1.88 -16.18 6.93
N ALA A 229 -2.99 -15.91 7.62
CA ALA A 229 -4.26 -15.58 6.99
C ALA A 229 -4.32 -14.09 6.68
N LEU A 230 -4.59 -13.72 5.42
CA LEU A 230 -4.53 -12.33 4.99
C LEU A 230 -5.68 -11.95 4.06
N VAL A 231 -5.90 -10.64 3.92
CA VAL A 231 -6.93 -10.07 3.04
C VAL A 231 -6.28 -9.24 1.94
N LEU A 232 -6.76 -9.41 0.70
CA LEU A 232 -6.38 -8.55 -0.42
C LEU A 232 -7.54 -7.64 -0.85
N TRP A 233 -7.28 -6.33 -0.80
CA TRP A 233 -8.20 -5.28 -1.25
C TRP A 233 -7.81 -4.76 -2.62
N GLY A 234 -8.79 -4.42 -3.45
CA GLY A 234 -8.51 -3.80 -4.74
C GLY A 234 -7.89 -2.40 -4.58
N THR A 235 -8.35 -1.63 -3.59
CA THR A 235 -8.00 -0.22 -3.43
C THR A 235 -6.53 -0.01 -3.06
N ASP A 236 -6.01 -0.73 -2.07
CA ASP A 236 -4.61 -0.61 -1.65
C ASP A 236 -3.67 -1.10 -2.76
N ASN A 237 -4.03 -2.15 -3.49
CA ASN A 237 -3.24 -2.67 -4.60
C ASN A 237 -3.18 -1.68 -5.78
N ILE A 238 -4.26 -0.91 -6.03
CA ILE A 238 -4.22 0.20 -7.00
C ILE A 238 -3.29 1.30 -6.50
N LYS A 239 -3.44 1.73 -5.24
CA LYS A 239 -2.69 2.86 -4.64
C LYS A 239 -1.19 2.58 -4.53
N THR A 240 -0.81 1.33 -4.29
CA THR A 240 0.57 0.90 -4.04
C THR A 240 1.21 0.16 -5.21
N TYR A 241 0.49 0.01 -6.31
CA TYR A 241 0.93 -0.79 -7.46
C TYR A 241 1.28 -2.24 -7.08
N GLY A 242 0.49 -2.85 -6.20
CA GLY A 242 0.57 -4.26 -5.82
C GLY A 242 1.47 -4.60 -4.63
N GLU A 243 1.65 -3.71 -3.64
CA GLU A 243 2.51 -4.01 -2.47
C GLU A 243 1.98 -5.19 -1.65
N SER A 244 0.69 -5.23 -1.28
CA SER A 244 0.12 -6.33 -0.48
C SER A 244 0.09 -7.64 -1.27
N LEU A 245 -0.22 -7.61 -2.56
CA LEU A 245 -0.07 -8.76 -3.47
C LEU A 245 1.38 -9.29 -3.49
N ALA A 246 2.36 -8.40 -3.60
CA ALA A 246 3.78 -8.76 -3.56
C ALA A 246 4.20 -9.33 -2.19
N GLN A 247 3.58 -8.91 -1.09
CA GLN A 247 3.84 -9.46 0.25
C GLN A 247 3.46 -10.94 0.29
N VAL A 248 2.30 -11.34 -0.26
CA VAL A 248 1.89 -12.75 -0.35
C VAL A 248 2.90 -13.57 -1.15
N LEU A 249 3.30 -13.08 -2.34
CA LEU A 249 4.31 -13.75 -3.17
C LEU A 249 5.63 -13.93 -2.42
N TRP A 250 6.07 -12.90 -1.69
CA TRP A 250 7.29 -12.99 -0.91
C TRP A 250 7.17 -13.92 0.30
N MET A 251 6.02 -14.00 0.99
CA MET A 251 5.78 -14.94 2.09
C MET A 251 6.06 -16.40 1.68
N ILE A 252 5.52 -16.82 0.53
CA ILE A 252 5.75 -18.17 -0.05
C ILE A 252 7.11 -18.28 -0.78
N GLY A 253 7.87 -17.20 -0.90
CA GLY A 253 9.19 -17.17 -1.53
C GLY A 253 9.13 -17.29 -3.05
N VAL A 254 8.25 -16.52 -3.68
CA VAL A 254 8.05 -16.45 -5.13
C VAL A 254 8.23 -15.01 -5.61
N ARG A 255 8.78 -14.83 -6.81
CA ARG A 255 8.83 -13.52 -7.48
C ARG A 255 7.90 -13.50 -8.69
N PRO A 256 7.15 -12.42 -8.92
CA PRO A 256 6.48 -12.21 -10.19
C PRO A 256 7.52 -11.84 -11.25
N VAL A 257 7.24 -12.19 -12.50
CA VAL A 257 8.12 -11.83 -13.61
C VAL A 257 7.33 -11.22 -14.75
N ALA A 258 7.86 -10.11 -15.25
CA ALA A 258 7.32 -9.40 -16.39
C ALA A 258 7.80 -10.04 -17.71
N ASP A 259 6.97 -9.98 -18.74
CA ASP A 259 7.38 -10.25 -20.11
C ASP A 259 8.16 -9.06 -20.72
N THR A 260 8.56 -9.17 -21.99
CA THR A 260 9.29 -8.10 -22.69
C THR A 260 8.51 -6.80 -22.86
N PHE A 261 7.18 -6.83 -22.65
CA PHE A 261 6.30 -5.65 -22.70
C PHE A 261 6.01 -5.08 -21.31
N GLY A 262 6.62 -5.64 -20.25
CA GLY A 262 6.41 -5.20 -18.87
C GLY A 262 5.18 -5.79 -18.19
N ARG A 263 4.51 -6.78 -18.81
CA ARG A 263 3.28 -7.38 -18.28
C ARG A 263 3.62 -8.52 -17.33
N VAL A 264 3.17 -8.42 -16.08
CA VAL A 264 3.32 -9.45 -15.05
C VAL A 264 2.29 -10.55 -15.27
N ASN A 265 2.73 -11.71 -15.74
CA ASN A 265 1.86 -12.84 -16.07
C ASN A 265 2.43 -14.22 -15.67
N ARG A 266 3.62 -14.24 -15.08
CA ARG A 266 4.31 -15.46 -14.63
C ARG A 266 4.98 -15.23 -13.28
N VAL A 267 5.29 -16.34 -12.61
CA VAL A 267 5.94 -16.39 -11.31
C VAL A 267 7.04 -17.43 -11.33
N GLU A 268 8.08 -17.21 -10.53
CA GLU A 268 9.19 -18.14 -10.35
C GLU A 268 9.52 -18.29 -8.86
N PRO A 269 9.89 -19.51 -8.41
CA PRO A 269 10.29 -19.71 -7.04
C PRO A 269 11.65 -19.05 -6.80
N VAL A 270 11.76 -18.38 -5.66
CA VAL A 270 13.03 -17.89 -5.11
C VAL A 270 13.71 -19.05 -4.39
N SER A 271 15.02 -19.21 -4.58
CA SER A 271 15.79 -20.22 -3.85
C SER A 271 15.72 -20.01 -2.33
N LEU A 272 15.82 -21.08 -1.54
CA LEU A 272 15.79 -20.96 -0.08
C LEU A 272 17.00 -20.19 0.45
N GLU A 273 18.15 -20.26 -0.23
CA GLU A 273 19.35 -19.49 0.07
C GLU A 273 19.10 -17.98 -0.07
N GLU A 274 18.41 -17.57 -1.13
CA GLU A 274 18.05 -16.16 -1.33
C GLU A 274 16.90 -15.73 -0.40
N LEU A 275 15.96 -16.63 -0.10
CA LEU A 275 14.85 -16.36 0.81
C LEU A 275 15.33 -16.19 2.26
N GLY A 276 16.33 -16.97 2.69
CA GLY A 276 16.97 -16.88 4.01
C GLY A 276 16.09 -17.34 5.18
N ARG A 277 14.96 -17.99 4.90
CA ARG A 277 13.97 -18.47 5.88
C ARG A 277 13.06 -19.54 5.25
N PRO A 278 12.22 -20.23 6.05
CA PRO A 278 11.17 -21.09 5.52
C PRO A 278 10.18 -20.34 4.61
N ARG A 279 9.55 -21.08 3.70
CA ARG A 279 8.35 -20.63 2.98
C ARG A 279 7.15 -20.71 3.91
N ILE A 280 6.46 -19.59 4.06
CA ILE A 280 5.31 -19.46 4.97
C ILE A 280 4.05 -19.78 4.18
N ASP A 281 3.18 -20.65 4.70
CA ASP A 281 1.88 -20.91 4.08
C ASP A 281 0.96 -19.70 4.27
N VAL A 282 -0.03 -19.57 3.38
CA VAL A 282 -0.89 -18.38 3.32
C VAL A 282 -2.33 -18.78 3.11
N VAL A 283 -3.27 -18.08 3.75
CA VAL A 283 -4.70 -18.14 3.39
C VAL A 283 -5.12 -16.79 2.88
N VAL A 284 -5.39 -16.68 1.58
CA VAL A 284 -5.62 -15.40 0.91
C VAL A 284 -7.11 -15.18 0.71
N ASN A 285 -7.69 -14.29 1.51
CA ASN A 285 -9.07 -13.85 1.40
C ASN A 285 -9.15 -12.64 0.47
N CYS A 286 -9.46 -12.87 -0.80
CA CYS A 286 -9.65 -11.79 -1.77
C CYS A 286 -11.04 -11.17 -1.60
N SER A 287 -11.12 -9.85 -1.48
CA SER A 287 -12.41 -9.15 -1.58
C SER A 287 -13.06 -9.38 -2.95
N GLY A 288 -14.39 -9.31 -3.03
CA GLY A 288 -15.08 -9.41 -4.32
C GLY A 288 -14.63 -8.36 -5.34
N VAL A 289 -14.28 -7.16 -4.87
CA VAL A 289 -13.73 -6.09 -5.72
C VAL A 289 -12.33 -6.45 -6.22
N PHE A 290 -11.47 -7.05 -5.38
CA PHE A 290 -10.18 -7.56 -5.83
C PHE A 290 -10.34 -8.65 -6.88
N ARG A 291 -11.29 -9.57 -6.69
CA ARG A 291 -11.63 -10.60 -7.69
C ARG A 291 -12.01 -9.97 -9.02
N ASP A 292 -12.88 -8.97 -9.03
CA ASP A 292 -13.39 -8.42 -10.29
C ASP A 292 -12.33 -7.59 -11.05
N LEU A 293 -11.42 -6.93 -10.34
CA LEU A 293 -10.36 -6.12 -10.94
C LEU A 293 -9.08 -6.92 -11.26
N PHE A 294 -8.73 -7.89 -10.42
CA PHE A 294 -7.42 -8.54 -10.38
C PHE A 294 -7.50 -10.07 -10.36
N ILE A 295 -8.51 -10.65 -11.03
CA ILE A 295 -8.62 -12.13 -11.16
C ILE A 295 -7.36 -12.76 -11.80
N ASN A 296 -6.65 -12.03 -12.66
CA ASN A 296 -5.37 -12.45 -13.21
C ASN A 296 -4.29 -12.58 -12.13
N GLN A 297 -4.34 -11.75 -11.08
CA GLN A 297 -3.43 -11.85 -9.94
C GLN A 297 -3.83 -12.98 -8.99
N MET A 298 -5.13 -13.27 -8.83
CA MET A 298 -5.58 -14.49 -8.16
C MET A 298 -5.05 -15.75 -8.89
N ASN A 299 -5.07 -15.75 -10.22
CA ASN A 299 -4.49 -16.82 -11.02
C ASN A 299 -2.98 -16.97 -10.80
N LEU A 300 -2.27 -15.85 -10.71
CA LEU A 300 -0.83 -15.82 -10.43
C LEU A 300 -0.51 -16.39 -9.04
N LEU A 301 -1.30 -16.00 -8.02
CA LEU A 301 -1.16 -16.47 -6.64
C LEU A 301 -1.45 -17.95 -6.50
N ASP A 302 -2.55 -18.45 -7.05
CA ASP A 302 -2.89 -19.89 -6.95
C ASP A 302 -1.82 -20.74 -7.64
N ARG A 303 -1.32 -20.30 -8.80
CA ARG A 303 -0.19 -20.96 -9.48
C ARG A 303 1.06 -20.97 -8.61
N ALA A 304 1.36 -19.85 -7.95
CA ALA A 304 2.54 -19.71 -7.08
C ALA A 304 2.46 -20.64 -5.87
N VAL A 305 1.32 -20.68 -5.17
CA VAL A 305 1.13 -21.53 -3.99
C VAL A 305 1.26 -23.01 -4.37
N LYS A 306 0.55 -23.44 -5.42
CA LYS A 306 0.61 -24.83 -5.90
C LYS A 306 2.02 -25.24 -6.34
N MET A 307 2.71 -24.35 -7.07
CA MET A 307 4.10 -24.57 -7.47
C MET A 307 5.01 -24.75 -6.25
N VAL A 308 4.85 -23.92 -5.21
CA VAL A 308 5.64 -24.00 -3.98
C VAL A 308 5.36 -25.29 -3.20
N ALA A 309 4.10 -25.73 -3.13
CA ALA A 309 3.74 -26.99 -2.50
C ALA A 309 4.43 -28.20 -3.18
N GLU A 310 4.60 -28.13 -4.50
CA GLU A 310 5.17 -29.19 -5.32
C GLU A 310 6.71 -29.25 -5.31
N LEU A 311 7.40 -28.21 -4.81
CA LEU A 311 8.86 -28.19 -4.73
C LEU A 311 9.40 -29.36 -3.88
N ASP A 312 10.53 -29.93 -4.31
CA ASP A 312 11.23 -30.97 -3.56
C ASP A 312 12.09 -30.37 -2.45
N GLU A 313 11.41 -29.85 -1.42
CA GLU A 313 12.02 -29.23 -0.24
C GLU A 313 11.52 -29.94 1.04
N PRO A 314 12.33 -30.00 2.10
CA PRO A 314 11.88 -30.51 3.41
C PRO A 314 10.70 -29.71 3.98
N GLU A 315 9.78 -30.40 4.66
CA GLU A 315 8.57 -29.82 5.27
C GLU A 315 8.89 -28.78 6.37
N GLU A 316 10.04 -28.90 7.04
CA GLU A 316 10.48 -27.98 8.09
C GLU A 316 10.87 -26.59 7.56
N ILE A 317 11.11 -26.47 6.26
CA ILE A 317 11.49 -25.22 5.59
C ILE A 317 10.52 -24.83 4.46
N ASN A 318 9.47 -25.60 4.23
CA ASN A 318 8.39 -25.31 3.30
C ASN A 318 7.03 -25.67 3.93
N TYR A 319 6.45 -24.71 4.65
CA TYR A 319 5.20 -24.90 5.38
C TYR A 319 3.98 -25.07 4.46
N VAL A 320 4.04 -24.48 3.25
CA VAL A 320 3.02 -24.72 2.21
C VAL A 320 2.95 -26.21 1.86
N ARG A 321 4.11 -26.82 1.61
CA ARG A 321 4.21 -28.25 1.29
C ARG A 321 3.80 -29.13 2.47
N LYS A 322 4.30 -28.82 3.67
CA LYS A 322 3.95 -29.51 4.92
C LYS A 322 2.43 -29.62 5.09
N HIS A 323 1.74 -28.48 5.06
CA HIS A 323 0.29 -28.44 5.26
C HIS A 323 -0.47 -29.09 4.10
N ALA A 324 -0.07 -28.82 2.85
CA ALA A 324 -0.74 -29.41 1.69
C ALA A 324 -0.63 -30.95 1.68
N GLN A 325 0.48 -31.55 2.15
CA GLN A 325 0.61 -33.00 2.25
C GLN A 325 -0.26 -33.62 3.35
N GLU A 326 -0.37 -32.96 4.50
CA GLU A 326 -1.29 -33.38 5.56
C GLU A 326 -2.75 -33.30 5.09
N GLN A 327 -3.14 -32.16 4.52
CA GLN A 327 -4.49 -31.93 4.02
C GLN A 327 -4.84 -32.85 2.84
N ALA A 328 -3.89 -33.17 1.96
CA ALA A 328 -4.10 -34.12 0.86
C ALA A 328 -4.45 -35.52 1.39
N ARG A 329 -3.78 -35.97 2.46
CA ARG A 329 -4.06 -37.26 3.11
C ARG A 329 -5.43 -37.26 3.77
N GLU A 330 -5.80 -36.18 4.45
CA GLU A 330 -7.10 -36.06 5.12
C GLU A 330 -8.27 -35.99 4.14
N LEU A 331 -8.13 -35.20 3.07
CA LEU A 331 -9.18 -34.98 2.08
C LEU A 331 -9.24 -36.08 1.00
N GLY A 332 -8.17 -36.89 0.86
CA GLY A 332 -8.08 -37.91 -0.19
C GLY A 332 -7.95 -37.33 -1.59
N VAL A 333 -7.26 -36.20 -1.74
CA VAL A 333 -7.06 -35.46 -3.00
C VAL A 333 -5.59 -35.36 -3.36
N SER A 334 -5.26 -34.83 -4.54
CA SER A 334 -3.86 -34.59 -4.91
C SER A 334 -3.22 -33.48 -4.07
N LEU A 335 -1.88 -33.49 -3.95
CA LEU A 335 -1.12 -32.42 -3.29
C LEU A 335 -1.48 -31.04 -3.83
N ARG A 336 -1.61 -30.93 -5.15
CA ARG A 336 -1.92 -29.70 -5.86
C ARG A 336 -3.33 -29.17 -5.53
N GLU A 337 -4.32 -30.07 -5.42
CA GLU A 337 -5.67 -29.69 -5.01
C GLU A 337 -5.73 -29.29 -3.53
N ALA A 338 -4.99 -29.98 -2.66
CA ALA A 338 -4.89 -29.65 -1.23
C ALA A 338 -4.22 -28.29 -0.98
N ALA A 339 -3.30 -27.87 -1.86
CA ALA A 339 -2.63 -26.56 -1.83
C ALA A 339 -3.53 -25.38 -2.30
N THR A 340 -4.85 -25.52 -2.22
CA THR A 340 -5.80 -24.44 -2.51
C THR A 340 -5.79 -23.41 -1.37
N ARG A 341 -5.39 -22.17 -1.67
CA ARG A 341 -5.25 -21.07 -0.69
C ARG A 341 -5.86 -19.74 -1.08
N VAL A 342 -6.32 -19.59 -2.33
CA VAL A 342 -6.84 -18.32 -2.86
C VAL A 342 -8.37 -18.37 -2.86
N PHE A 343 -8.97 -17.67 -1.91
CA PHE A 343 -10.40 -17.68 -1.67
C PHE A 343 -11.03 -16.30 -1.92
N SER A 344 -12.33 -16.27 -2.22
CA SER A 344 -13.12 -15.05 -2.34
C SER A 344 -14.61 -15.36 -2.14
N ASN A 345 -15.45 -14.37 -2.42
CA ASN A 345 -16.87 -14.57 -2.59
C ASN A 345 -17.20 -15.27 -3.92
N ALA A 346 -18.36 -15.94 -3.97
CA ALA A 346 -18.97 -16.36 -5.23
C ALA A 346 -19.07 -15.19 -6.24
N SER A 347 -19.03 -15.50 -7.53
CA SER A 347 -19.16 -14.49 -8.59
C SER A 347 -20.43 -13.66 -8.40
N GLY A 348 -20.31 -12.33 -8.51
CA GLY A 348 -21.41 -11.38 -8.27
C GLY A 348 -21.75 -11.12 -6.80
N SER A 349 -21.05 -11.77 -5.86
CA SER A 349 -21.17 -11.52 -4.42
C SER A 349 -19.98 -10.75 -3.87
N TYR A 350 -20.23 -10.00 -2.79
CA TYR A 350 -19.26 -9.16 -2.05
C TYR A 350 -19.54 -9.28 -0.55
N SER A 351 -18.54 -8.95 0.28
CA SER A 351 -18.56 -8.99 1.76
C SER A 351 -18.87 -10.38 2.37
N SER A 352 -18.55 -10.55 3.65
CA SER A 352 -18.97 -11.72 4.45
C SER A 352 -20.38 -11.54 5.04
N ASN A 353 -20.98 -10.36 4.86
CA ASN A 353 -22.19 -9.88 5.53
C ASN A 353 -22.04 -9.67 7.04
N VAL A 354 -20.83 -9.81 7.59
CA VAL A 354 -20.57 -9.47 9.00
C VAL A 354 -20.80 -7.98 9.22
N ASN A 355 -20.42 -7.12 8.25
CA ASN A 355 -20.74 -5.70 8.30
C ASN A 355 -22.25 -5.42 8.45
N LEU A 356 -23.08 -6.07 7.63
CA LEU A 356 -24.54 -5.89 7.65
C LEU A 356 -25.14 -6.43 8.96
N ALA A 357 -24.62 -7.54 9.47
CA ALA A 357 -25.07 -8.08 10.75
C ALA A 357 -24.77 -7.12 11.91
N VAL A 358 -23.56 -6.53 11.93
CA VAL A 358 -23.14 -5.54 12.94
C VAL A 358 -23.96 -4.26 12.83
N GLU A 359 -24.12 -3.72 11.62
CA GLU A 359 -24.89 -2.49 11.37
C GLU A 359 -26.36 -2.62 11.80
N ASN A 360 -26.98 -3.76 11.53
CA ASN A 360 -28.38 -4.02 11.87
C ASN A 360 -28.58 -4.64 13.26
N ALA A 361 -27.49 -4.89 14.01
CA ALA A 361 -27.50 -5.65 15.26
C ALA A 361 -28.29 -6.97 15.17
N SER A 362 -28.20 -7.65 14.02
CA SER A 362 -29.05 -8.80 13.67
C SER A 362 -28.39 -10.15 13.93
N TRP A 363 -27.57 -10.25 14.97
CA TRP A 363 -26.85 -11.45 15.40
C TRP A 363 -26.97 -11.64 16.92
N THR A 364 -26.84 -12.88 17.38
CA THR A 364 -26.98 -13.24 18.82
C THR A 364 -25.66 -13.69 19.44
N ASP A 365 -24.81 -14.36 18.67
CA ASP A 365 -23.49 -14.82 19.09
C ASP A 365 -22.47 -14.73 17.94
N GLU A 366 -21.19 -14.75 18.29
CA GLU A 366 -20.08 -14.65 17.32
C GLU A 366 -20.07 -15.82 16.32
N LYS A 367 -20.61 -16.98 16.70
CA LYS A 367 -20.67 -18.15 15.83
C LYS A 367 -21.52 -17.87 14.58
N GLN A 368 -22.60 -17.10 14.70
CA GLN A 368 -23.40 -16.69 13.54
C GLN A 368 -22.57 -15.87 12.54
N LEU A 369 -21.72 -14.97 13.04
CA LEU A 369 -20.82 -14.16 12.20
C LEU A 369 -19.77 -15.05 11.51
N GLN A 370 -19.19 -15.99 12.25
CA GLN A 370 -18.23 -16.97 11.73
C GLN A 370 -18.85 -17.89 10.67
N ASP A 371 -20.06 -18.41 10.91
CA ASP A 371 -20.78 -19.28 9.97
C ASP A 371 -21.12 -18.52 8.66
N MET A 372 -21.51 -17.25 8.77
CA MET A 372 -21.73 -16.37 7.62
C MET A 372 -20.44 -16.15 6.83
N TYR A 373 -19.33 -15.90 7.51
CA TYR A 373 -18.01 -15.76 6.91
C TYR A 373 -17.61 -17.02 6.14
N LEU A 374 -17.62 -18.19 6.80
CA LEU A 374 -17.28 -19.47 6.18
C LEU A 374 -18.18 -19.81 4.99
N SER A 375 -19.48 -19.50 5.07
CA SER A 375 -20.40 -19.76 3.96
C SER A 375 -20.15 -18.85 2.75
N ARG A 376 -19.72 -17.61 2.96
CA ARG A 376 -19.63 -16.59 1.90
C ARG A 376 -18.24 -16.40 1.33
N LYS A 377 -17.18 -16.74 2.08
CA LYS A 377 -15.78 -16.50 1.74
C LYS A 377 -15.03 -17.75 1.28
N SER A 378 -15.64 -18.93 1.37
CA SER A 378 -14.98 -20.21 1.07
C SER A 378 -14.99 -20.62 -0.41
N PHE A 379 -15.17 -19.67 -1.34
CA PHE A 379 -15.10 -19.98 -2.76
C PHE A 379 -13.64 -19.87 -3.22
N ALA A 380 -13.08 -20.98 -3.68
CA ALA A 380 -11.71 -21.06 -4.17
C ALA A 380 -11.60 -20.70 -5.64
N PHE A 381 -10.52 -19.99 -5.99
CA PHE A 381 -10.06 -19.84 -7.35
C PHE A 381 -9.15 -21.02 -7.74
N ASP A 382 -9.19 -21.43 -9.01
CA ASP A 382 -8.40 -22.54 -9.51
C ASP A 382 -7.69 -22.14 -10.81
N CYS A 383 -6.36 -21.99 -10.76
CA CYS A 383 -5.57 -21.60 -11.93
C CYS A 383 -5.52 -22.67 -13.03
N ASP A 384 -5.80 -23.94 -12.70
CA ASP A 384 -5.80 -25.06 -13.65
C ASP A 384 -7.17 -25.21 -14.34
N ALA A 385 -8.23 -24.64 -13.74
CA ALA A 385 -9.59 -24.61 -14.28
C ALA A 385 -10.27 -23.23 -14.12
N PRO A 386 -9.67 -22.13 -14.63
CA PRO A 386 -10.19 -20.77 -14.39
C PRO A 386 -11.60 -20.57 -14.95
N GLY A 387 -11.96 -21.29 -16.02
CA GLY A 387 -13.30 -21.26 -16.61
C GLY A 387 -14.40 -21.85 -15.72
N ALA A 388 -14.05 -22.61 -14.68
CA ALA A 388 -15.02 -23.08 -13.67
C ALA A 388 -15.45 -21.97 -12.71
N GLY A 389 -14.80 -20.81 -12.74
CA GLY A 389 -15.05 -19.69 -11.84
C GLY A 389 -14.70 -20.01 -10.38
N MET A 390 -15.29 -19.26 -9.46
CA MET A 390 -15.12 -19.43 -8.02
C MET A 390 -15.97 -20.62 -7.54
N ARG A 391 -15.34 -21.71 -7.04
CA ARG A 391 -16.04 -22.92 -6.57
C ARG A 391 -16.03 -23.01 -5.06
N GLU A 392 -17.15 -23.33 -4.44
CA GLU A 392 -17.21 -23.53 -2.99
C GLU A 392 -16.29 -24.69 -2.55
N GLN A 393 -15.39 -24.42 -1.61
CA GLN A 393 -14.43 -25.37 -1.03
C GLN A 393 -14.32 -25.18 0.48
N ARG A 394 -15.47 -25.19 1.18
CA ARG A 394 -15.56 -24.90 2.61
C ARG A 394 -14.65 -25.76 3.49
N LYS A 395 -14.56 -27.07 3.23
CA LYS A 395 -13.68 -27.96 4.01
C LYS A 395 -12.21 -27.58 3.88
N THR A 396 -11.74 -27.31 2.66
CA THR A 396 -10.35 -26.87 2.42
C THR A 396 -10.09 -25.51 3.05
N PHE A 397 -11.08 -24.61 3.02
CA PHE A 397 -10.98 -23.31 3.67
C PHE A 397 -10.83 -23.42 5.18
N GLU A 398 -11.67 -24.22 5.84
CA GLU A 398 -11.61 -24.47 7.29
C GLU A 398 -10.27 -25.11 7.69
N LEU A 399 -9.79 -26.12 6.94
CA LEU A 399 -8.50 -26.77 7.20
C LEU A 399 -7.31 -25.81 7.04
N ALA A 400 -7.34 -24.92 6.04
CA ALA A 400 -6.28 -23.95 5.83
C ALA A 400 -6.30 -22.88 6.92
N LEU A 401 -7.47 -22.33 7.27
CA LEU A 401 -7.61 -21.35 8.34
C LEU A 401 -7.20 -21.92 9.71
N ALA A 402 -7.45 -23.19 9.98
CA ALA A 402 -7.07 -23.84 11.23
C ALA A 402 -5.55 -23.88 11.47
N THR A 403 -4.73 -23.67 10.42
CA THR A 403 -3.26 -23.59 10.54
C THR A 403 -2.74 -22.17 10.78
N ALA A 404 -3.59 -21.13 10.70
CA ALA A 404 -3.17 -19.73 10.77
C ALA A 404 -2.65 -19.35 12.16
N ASP A 405 -1.39 -18.90 12.22
CA ASP A 405 -0.76 -18.37 13.44
C ASP A 405 -0.89 -16.84 13.57
N ALA A 406 -1.23 -16.16 12.47
CA ALA A 406 -1.39 -14.72 12.42
C ALA A 406 -2.44 -14.32 11.38
N THR A 407 -3.14 -13.22 11.67
CA THR A 407 -4.00 -12.52 10.71
C THR A 407 -3.35 -11.22 10.24
N PHE A 408 -3.54 -10.84 8.98
CA PHE A 408 -2.83 -9.71 8.39
C PHE A 408 -3.67 -8.97 7.34
N GLN A 409 -3.70 -7.64 7.43
CA GLN A 409 -4.27 -6.76 6.41
C GLN A 409 -3.38 -5.53 6.23
N ASN A 410 -3.32 -5.00 5.01
CA ASN A 410 -2.70 -3.71 4.74
C ASN A 410 -3.74 -2.59 4.87
N LEU A 411 -3.35 -1.50 5.53
CA LEU A 411 -4.17 -0.30 5.58
C LEU A 411 -4.12 0.39 4.21
N ASP A 412 -5.28 0.72 3.66
CA ASP A 412 -5.44 1.44 2.40
C ASP A 412 -4.78 2.83 2.47
N SER A 413 -5.09 3.58 3.52
CA SER A 413 -4.64 4.96 3.71
C SER A 413 -4.97 5.46 5.12
N SER A 414 -4.57 6.69 5.47
CA SER A 414 -4.89 7.25 6.78
C SER A 414 -6.35 7.70 6.88
N GLU A 415 -6.96 8.08 5.75
CA GLU A 415 -8.35 8.51 5.61
C GLU A 415 -9.35 7.35 5.44
N ILE A 416 -8.87 6.17 5.02
CA ILE A 416 -9.66 4.92 4.99
C ILE A 416 -8.94 3.91 5.89
N SER A 417 -9.04 4.13 7.20
CA SER A 417 -8.48 3.28 8.25
C SER A 417 -9.55 2.33 8.82
N LEU A 418 -9.13 1.46 9.74
CA LEU A 418 -9.93 0.37 10.32
C LEU A 418 -11.32 0.79 10.87
N THR A 419 -11.46 2.04 11.34
CA THR A 419 -12.70 2.55 11.96
C THR A 419 -13.52 3.45 11.04
N ASP A 420 -12.97 3.87 9.90
CA ASP A 420 -13.65 4.77 8.97
C ASP A 420 -14.64 4.00 8.08
N VAL A 421 -14.46 2.68 7.98
CA VAL A 421 -15.17 1.78 7.07
C VAL A 421 -15.38 0.42 7.70
N SER A 422 -16.44 -0.28 7.30
CA SER A 422 -16.78 -1.60 7.86
C SER A 422 -16.12 -2.79 7.16
N HIS A 423 -15.46 -2.58 6.01
CA HIS A 423 -14.96 -3.70 5.21
C HIS A 423 -13.77 -4.43 5.85
N TYR A 424 -12.92 -3.74 6.63
CA TYR A 424 -11.78 -4.38 7.30
C TYR A 424 -12.22 -5.47 8.27
N PHE A 425 -13.15 -5.14 9.18
CA PHE A 425 -13.66 -6.11 10.16
C PHE A 425 -14.64 -7.11 9.52
N ASP A 426 -15.30 -6.76 8.42
CA ASP A 426 -16.11 -7.72 7.64
C ASP A 426 -15.27 -8.86 7.07
N SER A 427 -14.02 -8.59 6.70
CA SER A 427 -13.12 -9.59 6.12
C SER A 427 -12.04 -10.07 7.09
N ASP A 428 -12.17 -9.78 8.39
CA ASP A 428 -11.25 -10.28 9.41
C ASP A 428 -11.44 -11.81 9.57
N PRO A 429 -10.39 -12.63 9.34
CA PRO A 429 -10.53 -14.08 9.39
C PRO A 429 -10.46 -14.68 10.81
N THR A 430 -10.41 -13.84 11.87
CA THR A 430 -10.35 -14.27 13.28
C THR A 430 -11.65 -14.84 13.83
#